data_AF-A0A9W9AP49-F1
#
_entry.id   AF-A0A9W9AP49-F1
#
_cell.length_a   1.000
_cell.length_b   1.000
_cell.length_c   1.000
_cell.angle_alpha   90.00
_cell.angle_beta   90.00
_cell.angle_gamma   90.00
#
_symmetry.space_group_name_H-M   'P 1'
#
loop_
_entity.id
_entity.type
_entity.pdbx_description
1 polymer ?
#
loop_
_entity_poly.entity_id
_entity_poly.type
_entity_poly.pdbx_seq_one_letter_code
_entity_poly.pdbx_strand_id
1 'polypeptide(L)'
;YPSIDDEVIADISRHDFTPSSLWKLVVSAGRIVAGHPIRSPDDYDPYLQHPNIESLLPHLFAYFSVLASCARVSGMTNVACTVMHGSYIYVVSLIDMANQFEWPYVLDYHIGYMNKRLCEMEQGDYTGWGPIDLDLYLSVLTHPRLAR
;
A
#
# COMPACT_ATOMS: atom_id res chain seq x y z
N TYR A 1 1.56 -15.38 9.63
CA TYR A 1 1.03 -14.13 10.21
C TYR A 1 -0.20 -14.50 11.04
N PRO A 2 -0.06 -14.86 12.32
CA PRO A 2 -1.18 -15.40 13.11
C PRO A 2 -2.30 -14.39 13.37
N SER A 3 -2.03 -13.10 13.08
CA SER A 3 -2.94 -11.97 13.27
C SER A 3 -3.44 -11.39 11.95
N ILE A 4 -3.33 -12.09 10.82
CA ILE A 4 -3.90 -11.67 9.53
C ILE A 4 -4.78 -12.82 9.05
N ASP A 5 -5.97 -12.51 8.57
CA ASP A 5 -6.90 -13.51 8.04
C ASP A 5 -6.27 -14.26 6.86
N ASP A 6 -6.46 -15.58 6.81
CA ASP A 6 -5.96 -16.42 5.73
C ASP A 6 -6.57 -16.01 4.37
N GLU A 7 -7.81 -15.50 4.36
CA GLU A 7 -8.44 -14.96 3.14
C GLU A 7 -7.68 -13.73 2.60
N VAL A 8 -7.28 -12.83 3.50
CA VAL A 8 -6.48 -11.64 3.14
C VAL A 8 -5.11 -12.04 2.59
N ILE A 9 -4.47 -13.06 3.18
CA ILE A 9 -3.20 -13.59 2.68
C ILE A 9 -3.41 -14.18 1.28
N ALA A 10 -4.49 -14.94 1.08
CA ALA A 10 -4.83 -15.52 -0.21
C ALA A 10 -5.07 -14.45 -1.27
N ASP A 11 -5.80 -13.38 -0.96
CA ASP A 11 -6.04 -12.25 -1.87
C ASP A 11 -4.74 -11.55 -2.27
N ILE A 12 -3.83 -11.31 -1.31
CA ILE A 12 -2.51 -10.73 -1.61
C ILE A 12 -1.71 -11.64 -2.53
N SER A 13 -1.70 -12.95 -2.25
CA SER A 13 -0.95 -13.91 -3.06
C SER A 13 -1.46 -14.05 -4.50
N ARG A 14 -2.76 -13.78 -4.71
CA ARG A 14 -3.42 -13.83 -6.02
C ARG A 14 -3.42 -12.47 -6.74
N HIS A 15 -2.94 -11.41 -6.08
CA HIS A 15 -3.06 -10.01 -6.53
C HIS A 15 -4.49 -9.50 -6.64
N ASP A 16 -5.46 -10.19 -6.05
CA ASP A 16 -6.87 -9.76 -5.96
C ASP A 16 -7.07 -8.67 -4.86
N PHE A 17 -6.02 -8.37 -4.11
CA PHE A 17 -6.04 -7.39 -3.03
C PHE A 17 -6.04 -5.95 -3.58
N THR A 18 -6.94 -5.10 -3.09
CA THR A 18 -7.04 -3.70 -3.56
C THR A 18 -6.48 -2.70 -2.54
N PRO A 19 -6.10 -1.47 -2.97
CA PRO A 19 -5.71 -0.41 -2.03
C PRO A 19 -6.77 -0.14 -0.96
N SER A 20 -8.05 -0.28 -1.32
CA SER A 20 -9.17 -0.12 -0.39
C SER A 20 -9.24 -1.15 0.73
N SER A 21 -8.54 -2.28 0.58
CA SER A 21 -8.46 -3.33 1.59
C SER A 21 -7.24 -3.21 2.49
N LEU A 22 -6.32 -2.27 2.22
CA LEU A 22 -5.04 -2.13 2.93
C LEU A 22 -5.22 -1.96 4.45
N TRP A 23 -6.23 -1.20 4.89
CA TRP A 23 -6.57 -1.00 6.30
C TRP A 23 -6.86 -2.31 7.08
N LYS A 24 -7.23 -3.40 6.38
CA LYS A 24 -7.52 -4.70 7.02
C LYS A 24 -6.27 -5.37 7.59
N LEU A 25 -5.06 -5.01 7.12
CA LEU A 25 -3.82 -5.74 7.41
C LEU A 25 -3.21 -5.51 8.81
N VAL A 26 -3.70 -4.52 9.55
CA VAL A 26 -3.21 -4.22 10.92
C VAL A 26 -4.36 -4.26 11.94
N VAL A 27 -5.60 -4.08 11.50
CA VAL A 27 -6.80 -4.22 12.32
C VAL A 27 -6.89 -5.58 13.04
N SER A 28 -6.37 -6.63 12.44
CA SER A 28 -6.37 -7.98 13.00
C SER A 28 -5.25 -8.25 14.02
N ALA A 29 -4.31 -7.30 14.24
CA ALA A 29 -3.26 -7.36 15.26
C ALA A 29 -3.61 -6.67 16.60
N GLY A 30 -4.73 -5.96 16.68
CA GLY A 30 -5.15 -5.29 17.92
C GLY A 30 -6.18 -4.23 17.64
N ARG A 31 -7.41 -4.46 18.11
CA ARG A 31 -8.55 -3.56 17.93
C ARG A 31 -8.25 -2.17 18.53
N ILE A 32 -8.71 -1.15 17.81
CA ILE A 32 -8.84 0.29 18.14
C ILE A 32 -7.84 1.17 17.38
N VAL A 33 -8.29 1.70 16.23
CA VAL A 33 -7.82 2.99 15.73
C VAL A 33 -8.71 4.06 16.35
N ALA A 34 -8.12 4.88 17.25
CA ALA A 34 -8.69 6.14 17.73
C ALA A 34 -10.17 6.15 18.20
N GLY A 35 -10.67 5.06 18.80
CA GLY A 35 -12.01 5.03 19.40
C GLY A 35 -13.19 5.05 18.42
N HIS A 36 -12.94 4.86 17.11
CA HIS A 36 -13.99 4.75 16.11
C HIS A 36 -14.24 3.29 15.71
N PRO A 37 -15.50 2.83 15.69
CA PRO A 37 -15.82 1.51 15.19
C PRO A 37 -15.47 1.42 13.70
N ILE A 38 -14.83 0.32 13.34
CA ILE A 38 -14.55 -0.06 11.96
C ILE A 38 -15.88 -0.08 11.22
N ARG A 39 -16.08 0.88 10.31
CA ARG A 39 -17.28 0.96 9.47
C ARG A 39 -17.30 -0.21 8.47
N SER A 40 -18.51 -0.56 8.04
CA SER A 40 -18.77 -1.64 7.07
C SER A 40 -17.84 -1.53 5.84
N PRO A 41 -17.41 -2.65 5.22
CA PRO A 41 -16.65 -2.63 3.96
C PRO A 41 -17.25 -1.75 2.85
N ASP A 42 -18.58 -1.56 2.89
CA ASP A 42 -19.34 -0.74 1.95
C ASP A 42 -19.22 0.78 2.15
N ASP A 43 -18.61 1.25 3.26
CA ASP A 43 -18.42 2.67 3.60
C ASP A 43 -16.93 3.02 3.71
N TYR A 44 -16.11 2.49 2.78
CA TYR A 44 -14.68 2.78 2.71
C TYR A 44 -14.45 4.21 2.21
N ASP A 45 -13.97 5.06 3.11
CA ASP A 45 -13.38 6.35 2.78
C ASP A 45 -11.85 6.28 3.02
N PRO A 46 -11.02 6.33 1.96
CA PRO A 46 -9.57 6.25 2.10
C PRO A 46 -9.00 7.37 2.98
N TYR A 47 -9.59 8.56 2.96
CA TYR A 47 -9.12 9.71 3.74
C TYR A 47 -9.45 9.58 5.23
N LEU A 48 -10.50 8.82 5.58
CA LEU A 48 -10.81 8.49 6.98
C LEU A 48 -9.95 7.33 7.51
N GLN A 49 -9.65 6.34 6.68
CA GLN A 49 -8.84 5.18 7.08
C GLN A 49 -7.35 5.49 7.12
N HIS A 50 -6.91 6.38 6.25
CA HIS A 50 -5.53 6.83 6.17
C HIS A 50 -5.47 8.35 6.20
N PRO A 51 -5.69 8.99 7.36
CA PRO A 51 -5.68 10.46 7.47
C PRO A 51 -4.30 11.11 7.30
N ASN A 52 -3.22 10.32 7.39
CA ASN A 52 -1.84 10.78 7.23
C ASN A 52 -0.88 9.61 6.89
N ILE A 53 0.38 9.93 6.60
CA ILE A 53 1.40 8.94 6.28
C ILE A 53 1.63 7.96 7.43
N GLU A 54 1.58 8.40 8.69
CA GLU A 54 1.81 7.51 9.84
C GLU A 54 0.74 6.43 9.97
N SER A 55 -0.50 6.72 9.58
CA SER A 55 -1.60 5.76 9.55
C SER A 55 -1.52 4.77 8.37
N LEU A 56 -0.88 5.15 7.26
CA LEU A 56 -0.73 4.30 6.09
C LEU A 56 0.42 3.29 6.23
N LEU A 57 1.56 3.75 6.74
CA LEU A 57 2.81 2.98 6.77
C LEU A 57 2.70 1.58 7.40
N PRO A 58 2.06 1.38 8.57
CA PRO A 58 1.95 0.05 9.17
C PRO A 58 1.24 -0.96 8.25
N HIS A 59 0.19 -0.52 7.57
CA HIS A 59 -0.57 -1.36 6.65
C HIS A 59 0.22 -1.69 5.40
N LEU A 60 0.96 -0.71 4.87
CA LEU A 60 1.81 -0.88 3.70
C LEU A 60 2.98 -1.83 4.00
N PHE A 61 3.61 -1.72 5.17
CA PHE A 61 4.64 -2.67 5.61
C PHE A 61 4.09 -4.09 5.78
N ALA A 62 2.90 -4.23 6.35
CA ALA A 62 2.24 -5.52 6.48
C ALA A 62 1.97 -6.15 5.12
N TYR A 63 1.45 -5.37 4.16
CA TYR A 63 1.22 -5.81 2.78
C TYR A 63 2.50 -6.37 2.14
N PHE A 64 3.59 -5.58 2.15
CA PHE A 64 4.85 -6.00 1.54
C PHE A 64 5.48 -7.20 2.23
N SER A 65 5.36 -7.28 3.56
CA SER A 65 5.84 -8.44 4.32
C SER A 65 5.12 -9.72 3.88
N VAL A 66 3.78 -9.68 3.79
CA VAL A 66 2.96 -10.82 3.33
C VAL A 66 3.32 -11.17 1.88
N LEU A 67 3.34 -10.19 0.98
CA LEU A 67 3.65 -10.39 -0.44
C LEU A 67 5.03 -11.06 -0.64
N ALA A 68 6.07 -10.54 0.02
CA ALA A 68 7.41 -11.11 -0.06
C ALA A 68 7.48 -12.53 0.55
N SER A 69 6.73 -12.78 1.63
CA SER A 69 6.63 -14.11 2.24
C SER A 69 5.94 -15.11 1.32
N CYS A 70 4.84 -14.72 0.66
CA CYS A 70 4.15 -15.54 -0.34
C CYS A 70 5.10 -15.91 -1.49
N ALA A 71 5.80 -14.92 -2.06
CA ALA A 71 6.80 -15.17 -3.11
C ALA A 71 7.90 -16.14 -2.65
N ARG A 72 8.43 -15.96 -1.43
CA ARG A 72 9.46 -16.83 -0.86
C ARG A 72 8.97 -18.27 -0.67
N VAL A 73 7.76 -18.46 -0.14
CA VAL A 73 7.18 -19.80 0.08
C VAL A 73 6.89 -20.50 -1.24
N SER A 74 6.51 -19.76 -2.28
CA SER A 74 6.33 -20.27 -3.64
C SER A 74 7.65 -20.54 -4.40
N GLY A 75 8.80 -20.39 -3.76
CA GLY A 75 10.12 -20.62 -4.37
C GLY A 75 10.62 -19.47 -5.26
N MET A 76 9.90 -18.35 -5.33
CA MET A 76 10.25 -17.17 -6.12
C MET A 76 11.13 -16.21 -5.32
N THR A 77 12.31 -16.69 -4.87
CA THR A 77 13.19 -15.92 -3.97
C THR A 77 13.68 -14.61 -4.59
N ASN A 78 13.96 -14.59 -5.90
CA ASN A 78 14.32 -13.37 -6.62
C ASN A 78 13.20 -12.33 -6.55
N VAL A 79 11.95 -12.74 -6.73
CA VAL A 79 10.78 -11.86 -6.62
C VAL A 79 10.62 -11.33 -5.20
N ALA A 80 10.81 -12.17 -4.18
CA ALA A 80 10.79 -11.72 -2.79
C ALA A 80 11.84 -10.61 -2.54
N CYS A 81 13.07 -10.77 -3.06
CA CYS A 81 14.10 -9.74 -2.98
C CYS A 81 13.72 -8.46 -3.74
N THR A 82 13.19 -8.58 -4.96
CA THR A 82 12.73 -7.44 -5.77
C THR A 82 11.64 -6.65 -5.05
N VAL A 83 10.61 -7.33 -4.51
CA VAL A 83 9.53 -6.69 -3.76
C VAL A 83 10.06 -5.99 -2.51
N MET A 84 10.94 -6.63 -1.74
CA MET A 84 11.50 -6.02 -0.53
C MET A 84 12.37 -4.78 -0.83
N HIS A 85 13.16 -4.83 -1.91
CA HIS A 85 13.97 -3.69 -2.32
C HIS A 85 13.09 -2.54 -2.87
N GLY A 86 12.18 -2.85 -3.79
CA GLY A 86 11.28 -1.88 -4.39
C GLY A 86 10.35 -1.23 -3.37
N SER A 87 9.80 -2.00 -2.43
CA SER A 87 8.95 -1.47 -1.36
C SER A 87 9.67 -0.46 -0.47
N TYR A 88 10.93 -0.72 -0.13
CA TYR A 88 11.75 0.23 0.63
C TYR A 88 11.91 1.56 -0.11
N ILE A 89 12.29 1.50 -1.40
CA ILE A 89 12.45 2.71 -2.23
C ILE A 89 11.12 3.46 -2.32
N TYR A 90 10.02 2.75 -2.59
CA TYR A 90 8.69 3.33 -2.72
C TYR A 90 8.24 4.03 -1.43
N VAL A 91 8.44 3.40 -0.27
CA VAL A 91 8.08 3.98 1.03
C VAL A 91 8.89 5.26 1.30
N VAL A 92 10.18 5.27 0.99
CA VAL A 92 11.02 6.47 1.12
C VAL A 92 10.49 7.60 0.23
N SER A 93 10.16 7.32 -1.03
CA SER A 93 9.56 8.30 -1.94
C SER A 93 8.21 8.80 -1.46
N LEU A 94 7.38 7.93 -0.88
CA LEU A 94 6.06 8.31 -0.37
C LEU A 94 6.15 9.21 0.86
N ILE A 95 7.10 8.95 1.76
CA ILE A 95 7.39 9.84 2.90
C ILE A 95 7.89 11.19 2.41
N ASP A 96 8.77 11.21 1.41
CA ASP A 96 9.26 12.46 0.81
C ASP A 96 8.12 13.28 0.19
N MET A 97 7.22 12.62 -0.56
CA MET A 97 6.01 13.25 -1.09
C MET A 97 5.09 13.80 0.01
N ALA A 98 4.89 13.06 1.11
CA ALA A 98 4.08 13.50 2.25
C ALA A 98 4.66 14.74 2.96
N ASN A 99 5.98 14.97 2.86
CA ASN A 99 6.62 16.17 3.38
C ASN A 99 6.51 17.37 2.42
N GLN A 100 6.26 17.13 1.13
CA GLN A 100 6.24 18.16 0.09
C GLN A 100 4.83 18.61 -0.28
N PHE A 101 3.86 17.69 -0.28
CA PHE A 101 2.52 17.91 -0.79
C PHE A 101 1.45 17.66 0.28
N GLU A 102 0.30 18.32 0.13
CA GLU A 102 -0.88 18.02 0.95
C GLU A 102 -1.26 16.53 0.85
N TRP A 103 -1.55 15.93 1.99
CA TRP A 103 -1.78 14.49 2.13
C TRP A 103 -2.81 13.89 1.15
N PRO A 104 -3.97 14.52 0.86
CA PRO A 104 -4.94 13.94 -0.07
C PRO A 104 -4.35 13.61 -1.46
N TYR A 105 -3.46 14.46 -1.99
CA TYR A 105 -2.82 14.18 -3.29
C TYR A 105 -1.83 13.03 -3.23
N VAL A 106 -1.11 12.92 -2.10
CA VAL A 106 -0.18 11.82 -1.86
C VAL A 106 -0.92 10.50 -1.71
N LEU A 107 -2.11 10.52 -1.07
CA LEU A 107 -2.98 9.37 -0.94
C LEU A 107 -3.57 8.95 -2.30
N ASP A 108 -4.02 9.90 -3.12
CA ASP A 108 -4.50 9.61 -4.48
C ASP A 108 -3.38 8.99 -5.35
N TYR A 109 -2.17 9.54 -5.27
CA TYR A 109 -0.98 8.96 -5.89
C TYR A 109 -0.74 7.53 -5.41
N HIS A 110 -0.77 7.29 -4.09
CA HIS A 110 -0.57 5.96 -3.52
C HIS A 110 -1.57 4.93 -4.06
N ILE A 111 -2.87 5.30 -4.11
CA ILE A 111 -3.94 4.44 -4.62
C ILE A 111 -3.70 4.12 -6.10
N GLY A 112 -3.43 5.14 -6.92
CA GLY A 112 -3.13 4.95 -8.35
C GLY A 112 -1.89 4.08 -8.58
N TYR A 113 -0.82 4.33 -7.82
CA TYR A 113 0.43 3.59 -7.90
C TYR A 113 0.21 2.12 -7.56
N MET A 114 -0.44 1.83 -6.43
CA MET A 114 -0.68 0.47 -5.98
C MET A 114 -1.58 -0.30 -6.98
N ASN A 115 -2.64 0.31 -7.50
CA ASN A 115 -3.46 -0.29 -8.56
C ASN A 115 -2.63 -0.69 -9.79
N LYS A 116 -1.74 0.21 -10.24
CA LYS A 116 -0.86 -0.08 -11.38
C LYS A 116 0.08 -1.26 -11.11
N ARG A 117 0.68 -1.31 -9.91
CA ARG A 117 1.57 -2.42 -9.51
C ARG A 117 0.82 -3.75 -9.38
N LEU A 118 -0.43 -3.74 -8.92
CA LEU A 118 -1.26 -4.96 -8.86
C LEU A 118 -1.48 -5.54 -10.26
N CYS A 119 -1.87 -4.70 -11.23
CA CYS A 119 -2.04 -5.14 -12.63
C CYS A 119 -0.75 -5.68 -13.26
N GLU A 120 0.42 -5.11 -12.92
CA GLU A 120 1.71 -5.63 -13.39
C GLU A 120 2.02 -7.00 -12.77
N MET A 121 1.75 -7.16 -11.47
CA MET A 121 2.01 -8.41 -10.77
C MET A 121 1.06 -9.54 -11.19
N GLU A 122 -0.18 -9.24 -11.62
CA GLU A 122 -1.06 -10.21 -12.29
C GLU A 122 -0.41 -10.82 -13.54
N GLN A 123 0.46 -10.06 -14.21
CA GLN A 123 1.24 -10.50 -15.38
C GLN A 123 2.59 -11.11 -14.99
N GLY A 124 2.88 -11.22 -13.68
CA GLY A 124 4.14 -11.72 -13.15
C GLY A 124 5.29 -10.71 -13.14
N ASP A 125 5.04 -9.44 -13.42
CA ASP A 125 6.03 -8.37 -13.31
C ASP A 125 6.00 -7.72 -11.92
N TYR A 126 7.08 -7.92 -11.17
CA TYR A 126 7.25 -7.35 -9.83
C TYR A 126 8.25 -6.18 -9.81
N THR A 127 8.83 -5.83 -10.96
CA THR A 127 9.91 -4.84 -11.07
C THR A 127 9.42 -3.40 -11.00
N GLY A 128 8.10 -3.19 -11.13
CA GLY A 128 7.48 -1.88 -11.03
C GLY A 128 7.62 -1.23 -9.65
N TRP A 129 7.78 -1.99 -8.57
CA TRP A 129 7.93 -1.41 -7.22
C TRP A 129 9.23 -0.60 -7.10
N GLY A 130 9.12 0.60 -6.53
CA GLY A 130 10.28 1.43 -6.16
C GLY A 130 10.27 2.79 -6.84
N PRO A 131 10.60 2.88 -8.14
CA PRO A 131 10.64 4.16 -8.85
C PRO A 131 9.31 4.90 -8.75
N ILE A 132 9.39 6.23 -8.66
CA ILE A 132 8.22 7.11 -8.77
C ILE A 132 7.60 6.91 -10.15
N ASP A 133 6.28 6.77 -10.19
CA ASP A 133 5.55 6.76 -11.44
C ASP A 133 5.38 8.19 -11.93
N LEU A 134 6.09 8.55 -13.00
CA LEU A 134 6.18 9.93 -13.45
C LEU A 134 4.81 10.46 -13.89
N ASP A 135 3.98 9.64 -14.55
CA ASP A 135 2.67 10.07 -15.02
C ASP A 135 1.73 10.38 -13.86
N LEU A 136 1.71 9.51 -12.84
CA LEU A 136 0.96 9.75 -11.62
C LEU A 136 1.53 10.93 -10.82
N TYR A 137 2.86 11.06 -10.76
CA TYR A 137 3.51 12.17 -10.04
C TYR A 137 3.22 13.52 -10.69
N LEU A 138 3.22 13.58 -12.03
CA LEU A 138 2.82 14.79 -12.76
C LEU A 138 1.37 15.17 -12.45
N SER A 139 0.48 14.20 -12.26
CA SER A 139 -0.91 14.50 -11.86
C SER A 139 -0.98 15.22 -10.50
N VAL A 140 -0.14 14.82 -9.53
CA VAL A 140 0.02 15.52 -8.24
C VAL A 140 0.53 16.96 -8.44
N LEU A 141 1.49 17.15 -9.34
CA LEU A 141 2.07 18.46 -9.64
C LEU A 141 1.14 19.42 -10.40
N THR A 142 0.09 18.94 -11.07
CA THR A 142 -0.86 19.82 -11.79
C THR A 142 -1.83 20.54 -10.86
N HIS A 143 -1.99 20.08 -9.61
CA HIS A 143 -2.84 20.71 -8.61
C HIS A 143 -2.10 20.86 -7.25
N PRO A 144 -0.88 21.41 -7.20
CA PRO A 144 -0.05 21.29 -6.03
C PRO A 144 -0.51 22.30 -4.96
N ARG A 145 -0.82 21.77 -3.78
CA ARG A 145 -0.72 22.54 -2.54
C ARG A 145 0.42 21.95 -1.73
N LEU A 146 1.40 22.78 -1.42
CA LEU A 146 2.55 22.39 -0.62
C LEU A 146 2.08 22.11 0.82
N ALA A 147 2.67 21.11 1.46
CA ALA A 147 2.46 20.88 2.88
C ALA A 147 2.85 22.15 3.69
N ARG A 148 2.04 22.49 4.70
CA ARG A 148 2.27 23.68 5.56
C ARG A 148 3.21 23.38 6.71
#